data_AF-A0A2G6NBM7-F1
#
_entry.id   AF-A0A2G6NBM7-F1
#
_cell.length_a   1.000
_cell.length_b   1.000
_cell.length_c   1.000
_cell.angle_alpha   90.00
_cell.angle_beta   90.00
_cell.angle_gamma   90.00
#
_symmetry.space_group_name_H-M   'P 1'
#
loop_
_entity.id
_entity.type
_entity.pdbx_description
1 polymer ?
#
loop_
_entity_poly.entity_id
_entity_poly.type
_entity_poly.pdbx_seq_one_letter_code
_entity_poly.pdbx_strand_id
1 'polypeptide(L)' 'MKEDSNHPSLHLKKVGRFWSVRVGIKYRALAVEINEGLIWFWIGTHAEYDKLISS' A
#
# COMPACT_ATOMS: atom_id res chain seq x y z
N MET A 1 4.44 3.42 23.82
CA MET A 1 4.25 3.42 22.36
C MET A 1 5.35 2.54 21.81
N LYS A 2 5.04 1.29 21.44
CA LYS A 2 6.08 0.33 21.04
C LYS A 2 6.36 0.53 19.56
N GLU A 3 7.56 1.01 19.28
CA GLU A 3 8.17 1.08 17.96
C GLU A 3 8.65 -0.33 17.57
N ASP A 4 7.72 -1.21 17.22
CA ASP A 4 8.08 -2.42 16.49
C ASP A 4 8.02 -2.10 14.99
N SER A 5 9.18 -1.72 14.44
CA SER A 5 9.35 -1.45 12.99
C SER A 5 9.04 -2.67 12.11
N ASN A 6 8.88 -3.85 12.74
CA ASN A 6 8.43 -5.10 12.14
C ASN A 6 7.05 -5.49 12.67
N HIS A 7 6.03 -4.65 12.48
CA HIS A 7 4.65 -5.08 12.66
C HIS A 7 4.20 -5.91 11.43
N PRO A 8 4.04 -7.24 11.52
CA PRO A 8 3.58 -8.10 10.42
C PRO A 8 2.13 -7.86 10.00
N SER A 9 1.45 -6.85 10.58
CA SER A 9 0.04 -6.55 10.37
C SER A 9 -0.24 -5.56 9.24
N LEU A 10 0.78 -4.87 8.71
CA LEU A 10 0.65 -4.21 7.42
C LEU A 10 0.82 -5.28 6.33
N HIS A 11 -0.29 -5.85 5.88
CA HIS A 11 -0.33 -6.77 4.74
C HIS A 11 0.06 -6.02 3.46
N LEU A 12 1.36 -5.81 3.29
CA LEU A 12 1.96 -5.24 2.11
C LEU A 12 1.93 -6.30 1.00
N LYS A 13 1.32 -5.97 -0.12
CA LYS A 13 1.16 -6.87 -1.27
C LYS A 13 1.72 -6.21 -2.52
N LYS A 14 2.56 -6.92 -3.26
CA LYS A 14 3.00 -6.48 -4.59
C LYS A 14 1.88 -6.68 -5.61
N VAL A 15 1.56 -5.63 -6.37
CA VAL A 15 0.50 -5.59 -7.39
C VAL A 15 1.08 -4.96 -8.64
N GLY A 16 1.51 -5.80 -9.59
CA GLY A 16 2.28 -5.37 -10.75
C GLY A 16 3.60 -4.70 -10.34
N ARG A 17 3.81 -3.46 -10.81
CA ARG A 17 4.98 -2.64 -10.45
C ARG A 17 4.85 -1.86 -9.14
N PHE A 18 3.70 -1.95 -8.48
CA PHE A 18 3.38 -1.19 -7.27
C PHE A 18 3.29 -2.08 -6.05
N TRP A 19 3.41 -1.47 -4.88
CA TRP A 19 3.14 -2.07 -3.58
C TRP A 19 1.82 -1.52 -3.05
N SER A 20 0.95 -2.39 -2.53
CA SER A 20 -0.34 -2.01 -1.95
C SER A 20 -0.40 -2.37 -0.48
N VAL A 21 -1.00 -1.50 0.33
CA VAL A 21 -1.33 -1.80 1.72
C VAL A 21 -2.77 -1.47 2.07
N ARG A 22 -3.34 -2.24 3.00
CA ARG A 22 -4.66 -1.97 3.60
C ARG A 22 -4.55 -0.90 4.67
N VAL A 23 -5.25 0.20 4.49
CA VAL A 23 -5.42 1.26 5.51
C VAL A 23 -6.84 1.14 6.05
N GLY A 24 -7.02 0.23 7.00
CA GLY A 24 -8.35 -0.13 7.51
C GLY A 24 -9.21 -0.89 6.49
N ILE A 25 -10.53 -0.90 6.72
CA ILE A 25 -11.49 -1.70 5.94
C ILE A 25 -11.75 -1.11 4.55
N LYS A 26 -11.80 0.23 4.43
CA LYS A 26 -12.30 0.91 3.24
C LYS A 26 -11.22 1.53 2.36
N TYR A 27 -10.01 1.71 2.86
CA TYR A 27 -8.95 2.41 2.13
C TYR A 27 -7.78 1.50 1.78
N ARG A 28 -7.11 1.87 0.70
CA ARG A 28 -5.86 1.31 0.23
C ARG A 28 -4.88 2.44 -0.04
N ALA A 29 -3.60 2.14 0.13
CA ALA A 29 -2.53 3.01 -0.36
C ALA A 29 -1.64 2.24 -1.34
N LEU A 30 -1.01 2.97 -2.25
CA LEU A 30 -0.07 2.45 -3.25
C LEU A 30 1.29 3.16 -3.13
N ALA A 31 2.34 2.37 -3.30
CA ALA A 31 3.72 2.82 -3.30
C ALA A 31 4.50 2.25 -4.50
N VAL A 32 5.57 2.95 -4.86
CA VAL A 32 6.63 2.43 -5.73
C VAL A 32 7.85 2.09 -4.89
N GLU A 33 8.56 1.04 -5.32
CA GLU A 33 9.85 0.68 -4.74
C GLU A 33 10.96 1.52 -5.37
N ILE A 34 11.78 2.10 -4.52
CA ILE A 34 13.01 2.82 -4.87
C ILE A 34 14.18 2.21 -4.10
N ASN A 35 15.40 2.59 -4.45
CA ASN A 35 16.61 2.06 -3.80
C ASN A 35 16.62 2.27 -2.27
N GLU A 36 15.96 3.33 -1.79
CA GLU A 36 15.92 3.72 -0.38
C GLU A 36 14.67 3.20 0.37
N GLY A 37 13.77 2.47 -0.30
CA GLY A 37 12.54 1.92 0.30
C GLY A 37 11.29 2.11 -0.54
N LEU A 38 10.17 2.44 0.13
CA LEU A 38 8.86 2.63 -0.51
C LEU A 38 8.42 4.09 -0.47
N ILE A 39 8.09 4.66 -1.63
CA ILE A 39 7.44 5.97 -1.72
C ILE A 39 5.95 5.78 -1.96
N TRP A 40 5.13 6.21 -1.00
CA TRP A 40 3.68 6.24 -1.12
C TRP A 40 3.25 7.43 -1.96
N PHE A 41 2.52 7.18 -3.06
CA PHE A 41 2.08 8.22 -3.97
C PHE A 41 0.55 8.32 -4.08
N TRP A 42 -0.19 7.36 -3.52
CA TRP A 42 -1.64 7.35 -3.61
C TRP A 42 -2.27 6.70 -2.38
N ILE A 43 -3.40 7.25 -1.94
CA ILE A 43 -4.33 6.67 -0.97
C ILE A 43 -5.75 6.96 -1.40
N GLY A 44 -6.64 5.97 -1.30
CA GLY A 44 -8.03 6.14 -1.67
C GLY A 44 -8.87 4.91 -1.34
N THR A 45 -10.13 4.95 -1.74
CA THR A 45 -11.11 3.90 -1.46
C THR A 45 -10.83 2.62 -2.25
N HIS A 46 -11.44 1.51 -1.85
CA HIS A 46 -11.36 0.26 -2.62
C HIS A 46 -11.83 0.44 -4.07
N ALA A 47 -12.89 1.21 -4.30
CA ALA A 47 -13.42 1.44 -5.64
C ALA A 47 -12.44 2.22 -6.55
N GLU A 48 -11.72 3.20 -5.98
CA GLU A 48 -10.69 3.95 -6.73
C GLU A 48 -9.43 3.09 -6.93
N TYR A 49 -9.07 2.29 -5.93
CA TYR A 49 -7.99 1.32 -6.05
C TYR A 49 -8.24 0.34 -7.19
N ASP A 50 -9.43 -0.24 -7.28
CA ASP A 50 -9.77 -1.22 -8.31
C ASP A 50 -9.65 -0.61 -9.72
N LYS A 51 -10.06 0.66 -9.89
CA LYS A 51 -9.87 1.39 -11.16
C LYS A 51 -8.40 1.60 -11.51
N LEU A 52 -7.54 1.85 -10.52
CA LEU A 52 -6.11 2.08 -10.73
C LEU A 52 -5.33 0.80 -11.10
N ILE A 53 -5.78 -0.36 -10.61
CA ILE A 53 -5.09 -1.63 -10.83
C ILE A 53 -5.69 -2.49 -11.95
N SER A 54 -6.84 -2.11 -12.52
CA SER A 54 -7.58 -2.87 -13.55
C SER A 54 -7.14 -2.57 -14.99
N SER A 55 -5.93 -2.07 -15.21
CA SER A 55 -5.42 -1.68 -16.53
C SER A 55 -4.32 -2.58 -17.06
#